data_AF-A0A0P0WBH2-F1
#
_entry.id   AF-A0A0P0WBH2-F1
#
_cell.length_a   1.000
_cell.length_b   1.000
_cell.length_c   1.000
_cell.angle_alpha   90.00
_cell.angle_beta   90.00
_cell.angle_gamma   90.00
#
_symmetry.space_group_name_H-M   'P 1'
#
loop_
_entity.id
_entity.type
_entity.pdbx_description
1 polymer ?
#
loop_
_entity_poly.entity_id
_entity_poly.type
_entity_poly.pdbx_seq_one_letter_code
_entity_poly.pdbx_strand_id
1 'polypeptide(L)'
;MAVAGAMVMSGGVLLLLLAFTCAAYNDAGELPPISRRSFPKGFIFGTSSSSYQFEGAAAKGGRGPSIWDTFTHQYPGMLTINGQK
;
A
#
# COMPACT_ATOMS: atom_id res chain seq x y z
N MET A 1 -48.27 -32.94 22.52
CA MET A 1 -46.92 -32.83 23.10
C MET A 1 -46.20 -31.69 22.39
N ALA A 2 -45.88 -30.66 23.17
CA ALA A 2 -45.22 -29.38 22.87
C ALA A 2 -44.81 -29.09 21.40
N VAL A 3 -45.49 -28.08 20.85
CA VAL A 3 -45.02 -27.24 19.74
C VAL A 3 -43.57 -26.85 20.02
N ALA A 4 -42.67 -27.11 19.08
CA ALA A 4 -41.28 -26.65 19.12
C ALA A 4 -41.30 -25.13 19.29
N GLY A 5 -41.07 -24.68 20.53
CA GLY A 5 -41.03 -23.28 20.87
C GLY A 5 -39.86 -22.63 20.17
N ALA A 6 -40.10 -22.09 18.98
CA ALA A 6 -39.33 -20.95 18.51
C ALA A 6 -39.41 -19.93 19.64
N MET A 7 -38.31 -19.80 20.39
CA MET A 7 -38.20 -18.83 21.46
C MET A 7 -38.36 -17.48 20.78
N VAL A 8 -39.59 -16.96 20.74
CA VAL A 8 -39.89 -15.58 20.34
C VAL A 8 -39.25 -14.75 21.43
N MET A 9 -37.96 -14.51 21.26
CA MET A 9 -37.22 -13.50 21.99
C MET A 9 -38.08 -12.25 21.84
N SER A 10 -38.60 -11.72 22.95
CA SER A 10 -39.33 -10.47 22.93
C SER A 10 -38.50 -9.46 22.12
N GLY A 11 -39.12 -8.59 21.32
CA GLY A 11 -38.39 -7.71 20.40
C GLY A 11 -37.22 -6.97 21.05
N GLY A 12 -37.31 -6.68 22.36
CA GLY A 12 -36.22 -6.15 23.17
C GLY A 12 -35.01 -7.08 23.33
N VAL A 13 -35.19 -8.38 23.55
CA VAL A 13 -34.07 -9.34 23.68
C VAL A 13 -33.37 -9.55 22.33
N LEU A 14 -34.13 -9.62 21.23
CA LEU A 14 -33.54 -9.72 19.89
C LEU A 14 -32.74 -8.44 19.55
N LEU A 15 -33.29 -7.25 19.84
CA LEU A 15 -32.60 -5.98 19.64
C LEU A 15 -31.35 -5.86 20.50
N LEU A 16 -31.37 -6.35 21.76
CA LEU A 16 -30.21 -6.37 22.63
C LEU A 16 -29.10 -7.29 22.09
N LEU A 17 -29.46 -8.48 21.60
CA LEU A 17 -28.51 -9.40 20.98
C LEU A 17 -27.94 -8.81 19.68
N LEU A 18 -28.76 -8.13 18.87
CA LEU A 18 -28.32 -7.47 17.64
C LEU A 18 -27.40 -6.26 17.92
N ALA A 19 -27.72 -5.48 18.95
CA ALA A 19 -26.89 -4.36 19.39
C ALA A 19 -25.56 -4.85 19.98
N PHE A 20 -25.57 -5.94 20.76
CA PHE A 20 -24.36 -6.53 21.33
C PHE A 20 -23.44 -7.13 20.26
N THR A 21 -24.01 -7.87 19.30
CA THR A 21 -23.26 -8.40 18.15
C THR A 21 -22.73 -7.29 17.27
N CYS A 22 -23.50 -6.22 17.06
CA CYS A 22 -23.03 -5.03 16.34
C CYS A 22 -21.88 -4.32 17.08
N ALA A 23 -21.99 -4.14 18.40
CA ALA A 23 -20.93 -3.54 19.20
C ALA A 23 -19.64 -4.38 19.16
N ALA A 24 -19.74 -5.71 19.25
CA ALA A 24 -18.60 -6.60 19.13
C ALA A 24 -17.98 -6.64 17.73
N TYR A 25 -18.78 -6.48 16.67
CA TYR A 25 -18.28 -6.35 15.28
C TYR A 25 -17.45 -5.08 15.11
N ASN A 26 -17.90 -3.95 15.67
CA ASN A 26 -17.18 -2.68 15.56
C ASN A 26 -15.85 -2.68 16.36
N ASP A 27 -15.73 -3.57 17.35
CA ASP A 27 -14.48 -3.80 18.10
C ASP A 27 -13.52 -4.79 17.41
N ALA A 28 -13.86 -5.28 16.20
CA ALA A 28 -12.92 -5.94 15.29
C ALA A 28 -11.91 -4.92 14.69
N GLY A 29 -11.34 -4.11 15.57
CA GLY A 29 -9.97 -3.65 15.64
C GLY A 29 -9.29 -3.31 14.33
N GLU A 30 -9.22 -2.02 14.03
CA GLU A 30 -8.15 -1.48 13.20
C GLU A 30 -6.80 -2.00 13.72
N LEU A 31 -6.01 -2.60 12.84
CA LEU A 31 -4.63 -2.96 13.18
C LEU A 31 -3.88 -1.69 13.63
N PRO A 32 -3.02 -1.77 14.65
CA PRO A 32 -2.24 -0.62 15.07
C PRO A 32 -1.46 -0.06 13.88
N PRO A 33 -1.33 1.28 13.73
CA PRO A 33 -0.57 1.87 12.64
C PRO A 33 0.86 1.31 12.61
N ILE A 34 1.28 0.83 11.44
CA ILE A 34 2.65 0.33 11.24
C ILE A 34 3.64 1.47 11.47
N SER A 35 4.68 1.21 12.27
CA SER A 35 5.71 2.21 12.58
C SER A 35 7.08 1.55 12.64
N ARG A 36 8.14 2.35 12.81
CA ARG A 36 9.50 1.82 13.01
C ARG A 36 9.61 0.84 14.18
N ARG A 37 8.73 0.97 15.19
CA ARG A 37 8.66 0.07 16.36
C ARG A 37 8.17 -1.34 16.02
N SER A 38 7.55 -1.51 14.85
CA SER A 38 7.09 -2.81 14.35
C SER A 38 8.25 -3.68 13.80
N PHE A 39 9.48 -3.16 13.73
CA PHE A 39 10.65 -3.82 13.17
C PHE A 39 11.74 -4.05 14.24
N PRO A 40 12.65 -5.04 14.07
CA PRO A 40 13.73 -5.28 15.01
C PRO A 40 14.61 -4.04 15.25
N LYS A 41 15.19 -3.95 16.46
CA LYS A 41 16.15 -2.88 16.77
C LYS A 41 17.33 -2.96 15.80
N GLY A 42 17.63 -1.83 15.15
CA GLY A 42 18.70 -1.75 14.15
C GLY A 42 18.24 -2.01 12.71
N PHE A 43 16.95 -2.21 12.46
CA PHE A 43 16.43 -2.29 11.09
C PHE A 43 16.73 -0.99 10.31
N ILE A 44 17.40 -1.12 9.17
CA ILE A 44 17.79 0.00 8.32
C ILE A 44 16.69 0.26 7.30
N PHE A 45 16.14 1.47 7.35
CA PHE A 45 15.29 2.02 6.31
C PHE A 45 16.11 3.02 5.52
N GLY A 46 16.07 2.94 4.20
CA GLY A 46 16.81 3.83 3.32
C GLY A 46 16.03 4.14 2.05
N THR A 47 16.63 4.99 1.22
CA THR A 47 16.19 5.30 -0.14
C THR A 47 17.31 4.98 -1.11
N SER A 48 16.98 4.78 -2.39
CA SER A 48 17.93 4.45 -3.45
C SER A 48 17.62 5.23 -4.72
N SER A 49 18.64 5.47 -5.53
CA SER A 49 18.54 6.13 -6.84
C SER A 49 19.52 5.46 -7.82
N SER A 50 19.39 5.80 -9.11
CA SER A 50 20.37 5.41 -10.14
C SER A 50 20.93 6.63 -10.86
N SER A 51 22.17 6.51 -11.35
CA SER A 51 22.93 7.64 -11.92
C SER A 51 22.22 8.28 -13.12
N TYR A 52 21.79 7.49 -14.11
CA TYR A 52 21.13 8.01 -15.30
C TYR A 52 19.78 8.69 -15.00
N GLN A 53 19.08 8.25 -13.94
CA GLN A 53 17.79 8.81 -13.55
C GLN A 53 17.92 10.13 -12.78
N PHE A 54 19.02 10.35 -12.05
CA PHE A 54 19.12 11.48 -11.11
C PHE A 54 20.25 12.46 -11.38
N GLU A 55 21.42 12.01 -11.86
CA GLU A 55 22.59 12.88 -11.95
C GLU A 55 22.46 13.94 -13.05
N GLY A 56 21.83 13.59 -14.18
CA GLY A 56 21.82 14.44 -15.36
C GLY A 56 23.23 14.69 -15.88
N ALA A 57 23.54 15.94 -16.24
CA ALA A 57 24.89 16.39 -16.63
C ALA A 57 25.60 15.46 -17.66
N ALA A 58 24.84 14.81 -18.53
CA ALA A 58 25.28 13.68 -19.34
C ALA A 58 26.51 13.98 -20.25
N ALA A 59 26.68 15.25 -20.64
CA ALA A 59 27.78 15.73 -21.49
C ALA A 59 28.71 16.75 -20.77
N LYS A 60 28.77 16.73 -19.44
CA LYS A 60 29.63 17.64 -18.65
C LYS A 60 30.70 16.86 -17.88
N GLY A 61 31.74 17.57 -17.41
CA GLY A 61 32.70 17.05 -16.44
C GLY A 61 33.55 15.87 -16.90
N GLY A 62 33.74 15.68 -18.21
CA GLY A 62 34.54 14.57 -18.75
C GLY A 62 33.86 13.19 -18.70
N ARG A 63 32.57 13.13 -18.39
CA ARG A 63 31.78 11.88 -18.43
C ARG A 63 31.71 11.33 -19.86
N GLY A 64 32.04 10.05 -20.02
CA GLY A 64 31.82 9.32 -21.28
C GLY A 64 30.36 8.89 -21.47
N PRO A 65 29.89 8.71 -22.72
CA PRO A 65 28.52 8.28 -22.99
C PRO A 65 28.29 6.84 -22.50
N SER A 66 27.13 6.63 -21.89
CA SER A 66 26.59 5.32 -21.54
C SER A 66 25.69 4.78 -22.66
N ILE A 67 25.37 3.49 -22.60
CA ILE A 67 24.40 2.87 -23.53
C ILE A 67 23.04 3.60 -23.47
N TRP A 68 22.62 4.06 -22.28
CA TRP A 68 21.39 4.82 -22.12
C TRP A 68 21.43 6.17 -22.85
N ASP A 69 22.58 6.85 -22.90
CA ASP A 69 22.74 8.07 -23.71
C ASP A 69 22.52 7.75 -25.19
N THR A 70 23.15 6.70 -25.71
CA THR A 70 22.99 6.30 -27.11
C THR A 70 21.55 5.91 -27.42
N PHE A 71 20.94 5.08 -26.58
CA PHE A 71 19.58 4.57 -26.79
C PHE A 71 18.54 5.71 -26.82
N THR A 72 18.60 6.62 -25.83
CA THR A 72 17.60 7.69 -25.73
C THR A 72 17.70 8.70 -26.89
N HIS A 73 18.90 8.96 -27.40
CA HIS A 73 19.09 9.85 -28.54
C HIS A 73 18.76 9.17 -29.89
N GLN A 74 19.01 7.87 -30.03
CA GLN A 74 18.75 7.14 -31.28
C GLN A 74 17.29 6.73 -31.44
N TYR A 75 16.59 6.44 -30.35
CA TYR A 75 15.22 5.93 -30.38
C TYR A 75 14.26 6.75 -29.50
N PRO A 76 14.09 8.06 -29.77
CA PRO A 76 13.25 8.91 -28.94
C PRO A 76 11.79 8.42 -28.84
N GLY A 77 11.26 7.78 -29.88
CA GLY A 77 9.91 7.20 -29.88
C GLY A 77 9.72 5.96 -29.01
N MET A 78 10.79 5.42 -28.42
CA MET A 78 10.73 4.34 -27.42
C MET A 78 10.66 4.87 -25.98
N LEU A 79 10.87 6.17 -25.78
CA LEU A 79 10.80 6.80 -24.47
C LEU A 79 9.37 7.28 -24.21
N THR A 80 8.60 6.49 -23.49
CA THR A 80 7.24 6.87 -23.10
C THR A 80 7.27 7.50 -21.71
N ILE A 81 6.95 8.79 -21.62
CA ILE A 81 6.56 9.44 -20.37
C ILE A 81 5.04 9.36 -20.28
N ASN A 82 4.52 8.58 -19.33
CA ASN A 82 3.08 8.44 -19.03
C ASN A 82 2.18 7.95 -20.18
N GLY A 83 2.68 7.11 -21.09
CA GLY A 83 1.84 6.48 -22.11
C GLY A 83 1.32 7.42 -23.21
N GLN A 84 1.90 8.61 -23.37
CA GLN A 84 1.52 9.55 -24.42
C GLN A 84 2.61 9.57 -25.50
N LYS A 85 2.19 9.38 -26.76
CA LYS A 85 2.97 9.75 -27.95
C LYS A 85 2.64 11.18 -28.35
#